data_AF-A0A495ZIL6-F1
#
_entry.id   AF-A0A495ZIL6-F1
#
_cell.length_a   1.000
_cell.length_b   1.000
_cell.length_c   1.000
_cell.angle_alpha   90.00
_cell.angle_beta   90.00
_cell.angle_gamma   90.00
#
_symmetry.space_group_name_H-M   'P 1'
#
loop_
_entity.id
_entity.type
_entity.pdbx_description
1 polymer ?
#
loop_
_entity_poly.entity_id
_entity_poly.type
_entity_poly.pdbx_seq_one_letter_code
_entity_poly.pdbx_strand_id
1 'polypeptide(L)'
;MNKKKQITQQHIDNGRKGYTRGCAIALALKQEFFSASVSGWVYVDGKYYQAQDDVLDWIRDFDSEKPVKPFTIELIETHVLDKFKPQFVVHTSDRLGFHKAQKAPTPPDIKMCGIVRIAD
;
A
#
# COMPACT_ATOMS: atom_id res chain seq x y z
N MET A 1 -5.70 -10.78 14.38
CA MET A 1 -6.90 -10.02 14.77
C MET A 1 -7.27 -9.09 13.61
N ASN A 2 -8.56 -8.92 13.28
CA ASN A 2 -8.98 -8.03 12.20
C ASN A 2 -9.18 -6.61 12.75
N LYS A 3 -8.52 -5.62 12.16
CA LYS A 3 -8.71 -4.20 12.52
C LYS A 3 -9.33 -3.46 11.35
N LYS A 4 -10.51 -2.90 11.54
CA LYS A 4 -11.17 -2.08 10.52
C LYS A 4 -10.79 -0.62 10.68
N LYS A 5 -10.60 0.10 9.57
CA LYS A 5 -10.35 1.53 9.58
C LYS A 5 -11.15 2.24 8.50
N GLN A 6 -11.88 3.28 8.88
CA GLN A 6 -12.64 4.09 7.95
C GLN A 6 -11.75 5.17 7.31
N ILE A 7 -11.77 5.23 5.98
CA ILE A 7 -11.20 6.30 5.18
C ILE A 7 -12.35 7.27 4.87
N THR A 8 -12.32 8.45 5.49
CA THR A 8 -13.36 9.48 5.38
C THR A 8 -13.04 10.46 4.24
N GLN A 9 -14.01 11.31 3.89
CA GLN A 9 -13.79 12.39 2.91
C GLN A 9 -12.67 13.33 3.38
N GLN A 10 -12.61 13.64 4.67
CA GLN A 10 -11.54 14.47 5.24
C GLN A 10 -10.15 13.86 5.02
N HIS A 11 -10.01 12.53 5.07
CA HIS A 11 -8.72 11.88 4.76
C HIS A 11 -8.37 12.01 3.28
N ILE A 12 -9.36 11.93 2.40
CA ILE A 12 -9.21 12.10 0.95
C ILE A 12 -8.78 13.52 0.63
N ASP A 13 -9.46 14.52 1.18
CA ASP A 13 -9.22 15.94 0.93
C ASP A 13 -7.83 16.38 1.42
N ASN A 14 -7.38 15.84 2.56
CA ASN A 14 -6.06 16.16 3.14
C ASN A 14 -4.94 15.24 2.63
N GLY A 15 -5.29 14.19 1.88
CA GLY A 15 -4.35 13.22 1.37
C GLY A 15 -3.43 13.83 0.30
N ARG A 16 -2.13 13.54 0.40
CA ARG A 16 -1.16 13.89 -0.63
C ARG A 16 -0.96 12.75 -1.61
N LYS A 17 -1.33 13.00 -2.86
CA LYS A 17 -1.14 12.11 -4.02
C LYS A 17 0.34 11.76 -4.21
N GLY A 18 0.63 10.51 -4.54
CA GLY A 18 1.99 9.99 -4.77
C GLY A 18 2.90 9.99 -3.53
N TYR A 19 2.37 10.27 -2.33
CA TYR A 19 3.16 10.37 -1.11
C TYR A 19 2.75 9.33 -0.08
N THR A 20 3.57 8.30 0.08
CA THR A 20 3.24 7.09 0.84
C THR A 20 2.91 7.32 2.31
N ARG A 21 3.51 8.33 2.95
CA ARG A 21 3.24 8.69 4.36
C ARG A 21 2.10 9.69 4.53
N GLY A 22 1.60 10.28 3.45
CA GLY A 22 0.58 11.32 3.52
C GLY A 22 -0.64 11.06 2.63
N CYS A 23 -0.74 9.91 1.96
CA CYS A 23 -1.95 9.55 1.23
C CYS A 23 -3.13 9.36 2.20
N ALA A 24 -4.35 9.37 1.66
CA ALA A 24 -5.56 9.31 2.48
C ALA A 24 -5.62 8.10 3.43
N ILE A 25 -5.23 6.91 2.94
CA ILE A 25 -5.20 5.69 3.75
C ILE A 25 -4.16 5.80 4.87
N ALA A 26 -2.97 6.34 4.57
CA ALA A 26 -1.92 6.54 5.56
C ALA A 26 -2.36 7.55 6.64
N LEU A 27 -3.05 8.62 6.26
CA LEU A 27 -3.61 9.59 7.22
C LEU A 27 -4.66 8.94 8.13
N ALA A 28 -5.55 8.12 7.57
CA ALA A 28 -6.52 7.37 8.37
C ALA A 28 -5.82 6.48 9.39
N LEU A 29 -4.86 5.65 8.94
CA LEU A 29 -4.13 4.71 9.79
C LEU A 29 -3.28 5.42 10.87
N LYS A 30 -2.74 6.61 10.58
CA LYS A 30 -1.94 7.40 11.53
C LYS A 30 -2.67 7.85 12.79
N GLN A 31 -3.99 7.83 12.78
CA GLN A 31 -4.79 8.08 13.98
C GLN A 31 -4.54 7.02 15.07
N GLU A 32 -4.10 5.83 14.69
CA GLU A 32 -3.81 4.71 15.59
C GLU A 32 -2.36 4.23 15.49
N PHE A 33 -1.73 4.38 14.32
CA PHE A 33 -0.40 3.88 14.00
C PHE A 33 0.45 5.01 13.43
N PHE A 34 1.15 5.75 14.29
CA PHE A 34 1.94 6.93 13.88
C PHE A 34 2.94 6.65 12.73
N SER A 35 3.46 5.42 12.65
CA SER A 35 4.41 4.95 11.63
C SER A 35 3.77 4.57 10.29
N ALA A 36 2.44 4.74 10.11
CA ALA A 36 1.76 4.22 8.94
C ALA A 36 2.27 4.81 7.62
N SER A 37 2.49 3.94 6.63
CA SER A 37 2.77 4.31 5.25
C SER A 37 2.14 3.34 4.28
N VAL A 38 1.67 3.83 3.15
CA VAL A 38 0.89 3.08 2.16
C VAL A 38 1.46 3.28 0.76
N SER A 39 1.74 2.18 0.08
CA SER A 39 2.09 2.09 -1.33
C SER A 39 1.40 0.84 -1.91
N GLY A 40 2.06 0.05 -2.77
CA GLY A 40 1.65 -1.33 -3.02
C GLY A 40 1.64 -2.22 -1.76
N TRP A 41 2.23 -1.72 -0.67
CA TRP A 41 2.24 -2.34 0.65
C TRP A 41 1.75 -1.35 1.70
N VAL A 42 1.07 -1.86 2.73
CA VAL A 42 0.71 -1.08 3.91
C VAL A 42 1.64 -1.47 5.04
N TYR A 43 2.40 -0.51 5.54
CA TYR A 43 3.27 -0.69 6.71
C TYR A 43 2.66 0.04 7.89
N VAL A 44 2.41 -0.68 8.98
CA VAL A 44 1.90 -0.14 10.25
C VAL A 44 2.57 -0.88 11.40
N ASP A 45 3.07 -0.14 12.40
CA ASP A 45 3.57 -0.72 13.66
C ASP A 45 4.60 -1.86 13.48
N GLY A 46 5.59 -1.67 12.60
CA GLY A 46 6.61 -2.69 12.35
C GLY A 46 6.18 -3.83 11.43
N LYS A 47 4.92 -3.89 11.00
CA LYS A 47 4.33 -4.99 10.22
C LYS A 47 3.99 -4.55 8.80
N TYR A 48 4.18 -5.47 7.85
CA TYR A 48 3.80 -5.29 6.45
C TYR A 48 2.52 -6.06 6.12
N TYR A 49 1.61 -5.40 5.42
CA TYR A 49 0.39 -5.96 4.89
C TYR A 49 0.35 -5.77 3.38
N GLN A 50 -0.05 -6.80 2.65
CA GLN A 50 -0.26 -6.72 1.21
C GLN A 50 -1.60 -6.05 0.91
N ALA A 51 -1.60 -4.95 0.17
CA ALA A 51 -2.84 -4.37 -0.34
C ALA A 51 -3.44 -5.28 -1.42
N GLN A 52 -4.72 -5.58 -1.32
CA GLN A 52 -5.49 -6.29 -2.35
C GLN A 52 -5.78 -5.37 -3.54
N ASP A 53 -6.19 -5.98 -4.65
CA ASP A 53 -6.40 -5.30 -5.94
C ASP A 53 -7.36 -4.12 -5.85
N ASP A 54 -8.42 -4.24 -5.04
CA ASP A 54 -9.40 -3.17 -4.78
C ASP A 54 -8.77 -1.94 -4.09
N VAL A 55 -7.91 -2.17 -3.11
CA VAL A 55 -7.14 -1.13 -2.41
C VAL A 55 -6.10 -0.53 -3.36
N LEU A 56 -5.44 -1.34 -4.18
CA LEU A 56 -4.47 -0.89 -5.19
C LEU A 56 -5.12 -0.04 -6.27
N ASP A 57 -6.29 -0.45 -6.76
CA ASP A 57 -7.08 0.30 -7.74
C ASP A 57 -7.53 1.64 -7.17
N TRP A 58 -7.98 1.65 -5.90
CA TRP A 58 -8.33 2.89 -5.21
C TRP A 58 -7.12 3.83 -5.07
N ILE A 59 -5.95 3.31 -4.68
CA ILE A 59 -4.70 4.10 -4.58
C ILE A 59 -4.33 4.69 -5.94
N ARG A 60 -4.40 3.88 -7.01
CA ARG A 60 -4.12 4.33 -8.37
C ARG A 60 -5.05 5.45 -8.79
N ASP A 61 -6.35 5.31 -8.53
CA ASP A 61 -7.33 6.32 -8.90
C ASP A 61 -7.15 7.60 -8.08
N PHE A 62 -6.86 7.50 -6.78
CA PHE A 62 -6.53 8.64 -5.93
C PHE A 62 -5.27 9.38 -6.43
N ASP A 63 -4.19 8.66 -6.71
CA ASP A 63 -2.93 9.23 -7.19
C ASP A 63 -3.05 9.82 -8.60
N SER A 64 -3.99 9.32 -9.41
CA SER A 64 -4.28 9.82 -10.77
C SER A 64 -5.32 10.94 -10.80
N GLU A 65 -5.67 11.51 -9.64
CA GLU A 65 -6.66 12.59 -9.48
C GLU A 65 -8.07 12.23 -9.96
N LYS A 66 -8.39 10.95 -10.06
CA LYS A 66 -9.76 10.54 -10.35
C LYS A 66 -10.63 10.71 -9.09
N PRO A 67 -11.93 10.96 -9.23
CA PRO A 67 -12.85 10.96 -8.11
C PRO A 67 -12.85 9.61 -7.40
N VAL A 68 -12.56 9.62 -6.10
CA VAL A 68 -12.62 8.44 -5.22
C VAL A 68 -13.61 8.68 -4.10
N LYS A 69 -14.19 7.60 -3.55
CA LYS A 69 -15.18 7.67 -2.47
C LYS A 69 -14.58 7.20 -1.13
N PRO A 70 -15.12 7.67 0.01
CA PRO A 70 -14.88 7.09 1.31
C PRO A 70 -15.18 5.59 1.34
N PHE A 71 -14.43 4.84 2.12
CA PHE A 71 -14.55 3.38 2.25
C PHE A 71 -13.96 2.91 3.57
N THR A 72 -14.14 1.64 3.90
CA THR A 72 -13.51 1.02 5.08
C THR A 72 -12.50 -0.01 4.61
N ILE A 73 -11.31 -0.02 5.20
CA ILE A 73 -10.36 -1.13 5.04
C ILE A 73 -10.41 -2.07 6.22
N GLU A 74 -10.02 -3.32 5.99
CA GLU A 74 -9.76 -4.29 7.03
C GLU A 74 -8.30 -4.75 6.95
N LEU A 75 -7.55 -4.56 8.05
CA LEU A 75 -6.22 -5.14 8.27
C LEU A 75 -6.42 -6.54 8.84
N ILE A 76 -6.09 -7.57 8.07
CA ILE A 76 -6.21 -8.97 8.46
C ILE A 76 -4.81 -9.51 8.72
N GLU A 77 -4.49 -9.79 9.97
CA GLU A 77 -3.24 -10.49 10.31
C GLU A 77 -3.30 -11.94 9.86
N THR A 78 -2.38 -12.34 8.98
CA THR A 78 -2.24 -13.71 8.51
C THR A 78 -0.76 -14.10 8.53
N HIS A 79 -0.46 -15.33 8.92
CA HIS A 79 0.90 -15.87 8.79
C HIS A 79 1.13 -16.27 7.33
N VAL A 80 1.44 -15.31 6.46
CA VAL A 80 1.90 -15.63 5.10
C VAL A 80 3.37 -16.02 5.17
N LEU A 81 3.61 -17.24 5.65
CA LEU A 81 4.93 -17.86 5.60
C LEU A 81 5.24 -18.29 4.15
N ASP A 82 6.37 -17.79 3.65
CA ASP A 82 7.18 -18.29 2.54
C ASP A 82 6.67 -18.32 1.09
N LYS A 83 5.38 -18.15 0.79
CA LYS A 83 4.88 -18.34 -0.59
C LYS A 83 4.86 -17.12 -1.50
N PHE A 84 4.93 -15.90 -0.97
CA PHE A 84 4.94 -14.68 -1.79
C PHE A 84 6.37 -14.16 -1.88
N LYS A 85 7.10 -14.59 -2.92
CA LYS A 85 8.26 -13.85 -3.42
C LYS A 85 7.75 -12.85 -4.46
N PRO A 86 7.49 -11.57 -4.11
CA PRO A 86 7.17 -10.57 -5.11
C PRO A 86 8.31 -10.52 -6.13
N GLN A 87 8.02 -10.88 -7.38
CA GLN A 87 8.97 -10.73 -8.48
C GLN A 87 8.92 -9.27 -8.92
N PHE A 88 9.84 -8.45 -8.42
CA PHE A 88 9.99 -7.09 -8.89
C PHE A 88 10.79 -7.07 -10.20
N VAL A 89 10.23 -6.41 -11.22
CA VAL A 89 10.98 -5.99 -12.40
C VAL A 89 11.29 -4.50 -12.22
N VAL A 90 12.56 -4.16 -12.06
CA VAL A 90 12.97 -2.75 -12.03
C VAL A 90 13.28 -2.34 -13.47
N HIS A 91 12.56 -1.33 -13.95
CA HIS A 91 12.91 -0.63 -15.17
C HIS A 91 13.82 0.54 -14.81
N THR A 92 15.13 0.37 -14.92
CA THR A 92 16.07 1.50 -14.88
C THR A 92 16.14 2.13 -16.26
N SER A 93 15.80 3.40 -16.37
CA SER A 93 16.11 4.20 -17.56
C SER A 93 17.49 4.83 -17.36
N ASP A 94 18.46 4.47 -18.20
CA ASP A 94 19.68 5.26 -18.33
C ASP A 94 19.45 6.43 -19.29
N ARG A 95 20.32 7.45 -19.25
CA ARG A 95 20.22 8.68 -20.07
C ARG A 95 20.27 8.43 -21.60
N LEU A 96 20.36 7.17 -22.05
CA LEU A 96 20.52 6.74 -23.43
C LEU A 96 19.33 5.92 -23.97
N GLY A 97 18.27 5.71 -23.17
CA GLY A 97 17.01 5.12 -23.66
C GLY A 97 17.01 3.61 -23.87
N PHE A 98 17.92 2.86 -23.23
CA PHE A 98 17.92 1.39 -23.32
C PHE A 98 17.11 0.77 -22.17
N HIS A 99 15.99 0.10 -22.50
CA HIS A 99 15.22 -0.67 -21.53
C HIS A 99 15.87 -2.04 -21.28
N LYS A 100 16.66 -2.19 -20.21
CA LYS A 100 16.99 -3.51 -19.66
C LYS A 100 16.07 -3.79 -18.48
N ALA A 101 15.19 -4.76 -18.62
CA ALA A 101 14.46 -5.35 -17.49
C ALA A 101 15.47 -6.18 -16.67
N GLN A 102 15.90 -5.67 -15.53
CA GLN A 102 16.65 -6.46 -14.57
C GLN A 102 15.70 -6.99 -13.51
N LYS A 103 15.77 -8.31 -13.27
CA LYS A 103 15.10 -8.95 -12.13
C LYS A 103 15.74 -8.36 -10.88
N ALA A 104 14.97 -7.62 -10.09
CA ALA A 104 15.50 -7.01 -8.88
C ALA A 104 15.97 -8.13 -7.93
N PRO A 105 17.07 -7.94 -7.18
CA PRO A 105 17.33 -8.80 -6.03
C PRO A 105 16.08 -8.79 -5.15
N THR A 106 15.65 -9.98 -4.71
CA THR A 106 14.52 -10.11 -3.78
C THR A 106 14.87 -9.27 -2.55
N PRO A 107 14.03 -8.30 -2.12
CA PRO A 107 14.30 -7.56 -0.91
C PRO A 107 14.50 -8.56 0.25
N PRO A 108 15.45 -8.32 1.16
CA PRO A 108 15.70 -9.22 2.28
C PRO A 108 14.40 -9.41 3.08
N ASP A 109 13.94 -10.66 3.13
CA ASP A 109 12.93 -11.21 4.03
C ASP A 109 11.84 -10.23 4.51
N ILE A 110 11.05 -9.67 3.59
CA ILE A 110 9.79 -9.02 3.98
C ILE A 110 8.85 -10.12 4.47
N LYS A 111 8.93 -10.43 5.77
CA LYS A 111 7.95 -11.28 6.45
C LYS A 111 6.62 -10.53 6.46
N MET A 112 5.79 -10.78 5.46
CA MET A 112 4.44 -10.24 5.41
C MET A 112 3.65 -10.76 6.60
N CYS A 113 2.96 -9.85 7.28
CA CYS A 113 2.19 -10.14 8.48
C CYS A 113 0.68 -10.13 8.23
N GLY A 114 0.23 -9.87 6.99
CA GLY A 114 -1.20 -9.85 6.69
C GLY A 114 -1.58 -9.27 5.32
N ILE A 115 -2.89 -9.04 5.17
CA ILE A 115 -3.54 -8.50 3.97
C ILE A 115 -4.38 -7.26 4.36
N VAL A 116 -4.49 -6.29 3.45
CA VAL A 116 -5.44 -5.18 3.52
C VAL A 116 -6.42 -5.27 2.36
N ARG A 117 -7.71 -5.22 2.65
CA ARG A 117 -8.79 -5.20 1.64
C ARG A 117 -9.83 -4.14 1.98
N ILE A 118 -10.67 -3.77 1.03
CA ILE A 118 -11.90 -3.01 1.33
C ILE A 118 -12.87 -3.94 2.05
N ALA A 119 -13.47 -3.46 3.13
CA ALA A 119 -14.51 -4.16 3.86
C ALA A 119 -15.87 -3.82 3.23
N ASP A 120 -16.66 -4.86 2.93
CA ASP A 120 -18.09 -4.73 2.59
C ASP A 120 -18.91 -4.11 3.73
#